data_AF-A0A8S3JY54-F1
#
_entry.id   AF-A0A8S3JY54-F1
#
_cell.length_a   1.000
_cell.length_b   1.000
_cell.length_c   1.000
_cell.angle_alpha   90.00
_cell.angle_beta   90.00
_cell.angle_gamma   90.00
#
_symmetry.space_group_name_H-M   'P 1'
#
loop_
_entity.id
_entity.type
_entity.pdbx_description
1 polymer ?
#
loop_
_entity_poly.entity_id
_entity_poly.type
_entity_poly.pdbx_seq_one_letter_code
_entity_poly.pdbx_strand_id
1 'polypeptide(L)'
;KIDEHPVVSISTPTGSGKSTLLPLLLTAHGYDKILVTQPRRLACNLLSTRVNDKVKKRISGWAVAGARSKNDSNTQIIYLTDGLLKTRLQLSE
;
A
#
# COMPACT_ATOMS: atom_id res chain seq x y z
N LYS A 1 -1.85 -21.20 4.38
CA LYS A 1 -1.76 -19.82 4.94
C LYS A 1 -1.05 -18.91 3.93
N ILE A 2 -1.14 -17.56 4.02
CA ILE A 2 -0.47 -16.71 3.02
C ILE A 2 1.05 -16.94 3.03
N ASP A 3 1.60 -17.27 4.20
CA ASP A 3 3.03 -17.52 4.40
C ASP A 3 3.54 -18.81 3.71
N GLU A 4 2.63 -19.71 3.30
CA GLU A 4 2.96 -20.95 2.59
C GLU A 4 3.00 -20.76 1.07
N HIS A 5 2.58 -19.59 0.56
CA HIS A 5 2.45 -19.32 -0.86
C HIS A 5 3.10 -17.98 -1.23
N PRO A 6 4.17 -17.98 -2.06
CA PRO A 6 4.83 -16.73 -2.45
C PRO A 6 3.92 -15.81 -3.28
N VAL A 7 2.89 -16.38 -3.93
CA VAL A 7 1.89 -15.64 -4.70
C VAL A 7 0.50 -16.15 -4.33
N VAL A 8 -0.39 -15.23 -3.97
CA VAL A 8 -1.78 -15.53 -3.64
C VAL A 8 -2.70 -14.62 -4.45
N SER A 9 -3.71 -15.20 -5.09
CA SER A 9 -4.79 -14.46 -5.75
C SER A 9 -6.02 -14.39 -4.86
N ILE A 10 -6.59 -13.20 -4.69
CA ILE A 10 -7.77 -12.95 -3.86
C ILE A 10 -8.80 -12.21 -4.71
N SER A 11 -9.96 -12.83 -4.95
CA SER A 11 -11.08 -12.21 -5.67
C SER A 11 -12.20 -11.84 -4.71
N THR A 12 -12.58 -10.56 -4.67
CA THR A 12 -13.73 -10.06 -3.89
C THR A 12 -14.35 -8.82 -4.55
N PRO A 13 -15.62 -8.49 -4.30
CA PRO A 13 -16.28 -7.28 -4.84
C PRO A 13 -15.63 -5.97 -4.40
N THR A 14 -15.85 -4.86 -5.11
CA THR A 14 -15.49 -3.51 -4.63
C THR A 14 -16.20 -3.21 -3.29
N GLY A 15 -15.58 -2.39 -2.44
CA GLY A 15 -16.10 -2.12 -1.10
C GLY A 15 -15.75 -3.18 -0.03
N SER A 16 -15.24 -4.36 -0.42
CA SER A 16 -14.83 -5.43 0.53
C SER A 16 -13.63 -5.10 1.43
N GLY A 17 -12.97 -3.97 1.21
CA GLY A 17 -11.81 -3.55 1.99
C GLY A 17 -10.46 -4.05 1.48
N LYS A 18 -10.35 -4.61 0.27
CA LYS A 18 -9.06 -5.03 -0.33
C LYS A 18 -7.94 -3.98 -0.24
N SER A 19 -8.25 -2.71 -0.49
CA SER A 19 -7.25 -1.65 -0.49
C SER A 19 -7.16 -0.91 0.84
N THR A 20 -7.94 -1.28 1.86
CA THR A 20 -7.97 -0.59 3.16
C THR A 20 -7.75 -1.53 4.35
N LEU A 21 -8.50 -2.62 4.42
CA LEU A 21 -8.42 -3.62 5.50
C LEU A 21 -7.31 -4.64 5.29
N LEU A 22 -7.14 -5.16 4.08
CA LEU A 22 -6.14 -6.20 3.84
C LEU A 22 -4.70 -5.73 4.17
N PRO A 23 -4.24 -4.53 3.79
CA PRO A 23 -2.92 -4.05 4.21
C PRO A 23 -2.79 -3.92 5.73
N LEU A 24 -3.84 -3.48 6.43
CA LEU A 24 -3.84 -3.40 7.90
C LEU A 24 -3.74 -4.79 8.54
N LEU A 25 -4.45 -5.78 7.98
CA LEU A 25 -4.42 -7.16 8.45
C LEU A 25 -3.01 -7.76 8.29
N LEU A 26 -2.37 -7.53 7.14
CA LEU A 26 -0.99 -7.95 6.91
C LEU A 26 -0.05 -7.31 7.95
N THR A 27 -0.18 -6.02 8.23
CA THR A 27 0.63 -5.38 9.28
C THR A 27 0.39 -6.00 10.66
N ALA A 28 -0.87 -6.31 11.00
CA ALA A 28 -1.21 -6.96 12.26
C ALA A 28 -0.63 -8.39 12.37
N HIS A 29 -0.38 -9.05 11.24
CA HIS A 29 0.29 -10.35 11.17
C HIS A 29 1.83 -10.26 11.10
N GLY A 30 2.42 -9.08 11.33
CA GLY A 30 3.87 -8.92 11.43
C GLY A 30 4.58 -8.57 10.12
N TYR A 31 3.85 -8.22 9.06
CA TYR A 31 4.47 -7.71 7.84
C TYR A 31 4.90 -6.25 8.01
N ASP A 32 6.20 -6.00 7.90
CA ASP A 32 6.80 -4.70 8.24
C ASP A 32 6.65 -3.63 7.15
N LYS A 33 6.67 -4.03 5.88
CA LYS A 33 6.58 -3.13 4.72
C LYS A 33 5.64 -3.71 3.67
N ILE A 34 4.55 -2.99 3.42
CA ILE A 34 3.50 -3.39 2.47
C ILE A 34 3.39 -2.32 1.39
N LEU A 35 3.65 -2.72 0.15
CA LEU A 35 3.47 -1.88 -1.02
C LEU A 35 2.11 -2.21 -1.66
N VAL A 36 1.27 -1.20 -1.82
CA VAL A 36 -0.05 -1.36 -2.44
C VAL A 36 -0.09 -0.48 -3.68
N THR A 37 -0.06 -1.10 -4.86
CA THR A 37 -0.12 -0.31 -6.09
C THR A 37 -1.54 0.14 -6.40
N GLN A 38 -1.67 1.27 -7.10
CA GLN A 38 -2.93 1.83 -7.56
C GLN A 38 -2.76 2.41 -8.97
N PRO A 39 -3.76 2.24 -9.86
CA PRO A 39 -3.67 2.76 -11.23
C PRO A 39 -3.77 4.29 -11.30
N ARG A 40 -4.24 4.96 -10.23
CA ARG A 40 -4.50 6.40 -10.20
C ARG A 40 -3.77 7.08 -9.06
N ARG A 41 -3.15 8.23 -9.35
CA ARG A 41 -2.42 9.06 -8.36
C ARG A 41 -3.31 9.47 -7.18
N LEU A 42 -4.53 9.94 -7.48
CA LEU A 42 -5.48 10.38 -6.45
C LEU A 42 -5.85 9.25 -5.47
N ALA A 43 -5.99 8.01 -5.97
CA ALA A 43 -6.32 6.86 -5.14
C ALA A 43 -5.24 6.57 -4.09
N CYS A 44 -3.96 6.78 -4.40
CA CYS A 44 -2.86 6.58 -3.44
C CYS A 44 -3.02 7.48 -2.20
N ASN A 45 -3.27 8.77 -2.43
CA ASN A 45 -3.44 9.74 -1.35
C ASN A 45 -4.73 9.47 -0.54
N LEU A 46 -5.85 9.24 -1.23
CA LEU A 46 -7.14 8.98 -0.57
C LEU A 46 -7.12 7.70 0.27
N LEU A 47 -6.50 6.62 -0.22
CA LEU A 47 -6.42 5.36 0.53
C LEU A 47 -5.48 5.48 1.74
N SER A 48 -4.33 6.12 1.59
CA SER A 48 -3.45 6.39 2.73
C SER A 48 -4.15 7.20 3.82
N THR A 49 -4.87 8.26 3.43
CA THR A 49 -5.66 9.07 4.37
C THR A 49 -6.73 8.22 5.05
N ARG A 50 -7.51 7.47 4.25
CA ARG A 50 -8.59 6.61 4.76
C ARG A 50 -8.11 5.56 5.75
N VAL A 51 -6.96 4.93 5.49
CA VAL A 51 -6.38 3.91 6.37
C VAL A 51 -5.91 4.54 7.68
N ASN A 52 -5.19 5.66 7.61
CA ASN A 52 -4.74 6.37 8.81
C ASN A 52 -5.93 6.81 9.68
N ASP A 53 -7.00 7.33 9.06
CA ASP A 53 -8.22 7.74 9.76
C ASP A 53 -8.94 6.58 10.44
N LYS A 54 -8.87 5.38 9.84
CA LYS A 54 -9.51 4.17 10.34
C LYS A 54 -8.85 3.64 11.61
N VAL A 55 -7.52 3.76 11.71
CA VAL A 55 -6.76 3.28 12.88
C VAL A 55 -6.28 4.40 13.81
N LYS A 56 -6.64 5.66 13.51
CA LYS A 56 -6.23 6.86 14.27
C LYS A 56 -4.71 6.93 14.49
N LYS A 57 -3.93 6.43 13.53
CA LYS A 57 -2.47 6.35 13.57
C LYS A 57 -1.91 6.60 12.18
N ARG A 58 -0.77 7.29 12.10
CA ARG A 58 -0.02 7.44 10.85
C ARG A 58 0.77 6.15 10.57
N ILE A 59 0.09 5.15 10.03
CA ILE A 59 0.67 3.85 9.66
C ILE A 59 0.99 3.77 8.17
N SER A 60 0.29 4.57 7.36
CA SER A 60 0.39 4.56 5.91
C SER A 60 0.83 5.90 5.35
N GLY A 61 1.45 5.83 4.17
CA GLY A 61 1.86 6.96 3.36
C GLY A 61 1.65 6.68 1.87
N TRP A 62 2.05 7.63 1.03
CA TRP A 62 1.93 7.47 -0.42
C TRP A 62 3.09 8.07 -1.20
N ALA A 63 3.32 7.55 -2.40
CA ALA A 63 4.34 8.03 -3.34
C ALA A 63 3.85 7.93 -4.78
N VAL A 64 3.93 9.01 -5.56
CA VAL A 64 3.57 9.02 -6.98
C VAL A 64 4.58 9.86 -7.76
N ALA A 65 4.77 9.55 -9.05
CA ALA A 65 5.71 10.29 -9.90
C ALA A 65 5.35 11.79 -9.99
N GLY A 66 6.37 12.64 -10.06
CA GLY A 66 6.23 14.09 -10.22
C GLY A 66 5.51 14.80 -9.06
N ALA A 67 5.45 14.19 -7.86
CA ALA A 67 4.89 14.81 -6.66
C ALA A 67 5.72 14.47 -5.42
N ARG A 68 5.60 15.31 -4.39
CA ARG A 68 6.18 15.03 -3.07
C ARG A 68 5.55 13.75 -2.51
N SER A 69 6.38 12.79 -2.11
CA SER A 69 5.92 11.60 -1.39
C SER A 69 5.62 11.95 0.07
N LYS A 70 4.58 11.35 0.65
CA LYS A 70 4.23 11.48 2.06
C LYS A 70 4.43 10.14 2.75
N ASN A 71 5.68 9.79 3.00
CA ASN A 71 6.11 8.60 3.72
C ASN A 71 7.49 8.86 4.36
N ASP A 72 7.87 8.01 5.32
CA ASP A 72 9.14 8.04 6.03
C ASP A 72 9.61 6.60 6.33
N SER A 73 10.75 6.46 7.01
CA SER A 73 11.31 5.17 7.41
C SER A 73 10.34 4.32 8.23
N ASN A 74 9.47 4.95 9.04
CA ASN A 74 8.51 4.30 9.92
C ASN A 74 7.17 3.95 9.23
N THR A 75 6.96 4.39 7.99
CA THR A 75 5.71 4.13 7.25
C THR A 75 5.63 2.64 6.85
N GLN A 76 4.66 1.91 7.38
CA GLN A 76 4.52 0.46 7.16
C GLN A 76 3.78 0.15 5.85
N ILE A 77 2.73 0.92 5.53
CA ILE A 77 1.94 0.74 4.30
C ILE A 77 2.21 1.90 3.34
N ILE A 78 2.64 1.61 2.11
CA ILE A 78 2.89 2.64 1.10
C ILE A 78 1.98 2.39 -0.10
N TYR A 79 1.10 3.35 -0.37
CA TYR A 79 0.32 3.38 -1.59
C TYR A 79 1.10 4.09 -2.70
N LEU A 80 1.27 3.45 -3.85
CA LEU A 80 2.03 4.01 -4.95
C LEU A 80 1.43 3.67 -6.31
N THR A 81 1.76 4.46 -7.33
CA THR A 81 1.32 4.16 -8.70
C THR A 81 2.12 3.00 -9.29
N ASP A 82 1.48 2.17 -10.13
CA ASP A 82 2.13 1.04 -10.82
C ASP A 82 3.41 1.49 -11.55
N GLY A 83 3.32 2.61 -12.29
CA GLY A 83 4.47 3.17 -13.01
C GLY A 83 5.63 3.59 -12.12
N LEU A 84 5.36 4.09 -10.90
CA LEU A 84 6.43 4.45 -9.96
C LEU A 84 7.12 3.20 -9.42
N LEU A 85 6.35 2.14 -9.11
CA LEU A 85 6.95 0.88 -8.67
C LEU A 85 7.84 0.30 -9.77
N LYS A 86 7.36 0.28 -11.01
CA LYS A 86 8.15 -0.18 -12.17
C LYS A 86 9.47 0.57 -12.30
N THR A 87 9.45 1.90 -12.28
CA THR A 87 10.69 2.71 -12.36
C THR A 87 11.64 2.41 -11.20
N ARG A 88 11.14 2.23 -9.97
CA ARG A 88 12.00 1.89 -8.82
C ARG A 88 12.67 0.53 -8.96
N LEU A 89 11.94 -0.47 -9.47
CA LEU A 89 12.50 -1.80 -9.71
C LEU A 89 13.59 -1.78 -10.78
N GLN A 90 13.43 -0.98 -11.83
CA GLN A 90 14.43 -0.83 -12.90
C GLN A 90 15.68 -0.06 -12.46
N LEU A 91 15.57 0.85 -11.51
CA LEU A 91 16.70 1.60 -10.95
C LEU A 91 17.43 0.85 -9.83
N SER A 92 16.84 -0.24 -9.32
CA SER A 92 17.44 -1.11 -8.31
C SER A 92 18.20 -2.30 -8.91
N GLU A 93 18.19 -2.43 -10.24
CA GLU A 93 19.10 -3.30 -11.01
C GLU A 93 20.41 -2.55 -11.30
#